data_AF-A0A918Q6I8-F1
#
_entry.id   AF-A0A918Q6I8-F1
#
_cell.length_a   1.000
_cell.length_b   1.000
_cell.length_c   1.000
_cell.angle_alpha   90.00
_cell.angle_beta   90.00
_cell.angle_gamma   90.00
#
_symmetry.space_group_name_H-M   'P 1'
#
loop_
_entity.id
_entity.type
_entity.pdbx_description
1 polymer ?
#
loop_
_entity_poly.entity_id
_entity_poly.type
_entity_poly.pdbx_seq_one_letter_code
_entity_poly.pdbx_strand_id
1 'polypeptide(L)'
;MTGTEWVMIWERILPALAPIVVSASLIAVAGQWGLFALLVPLAHAGVLAGIVIVTVVFVGRGLMGFKRPTFQEIIARLALDNGYEYHKVLGMRHLKVHPKLKVAKPKAGLAQGDPMALRFVAALAAVLGFLIIGPVSINQVSAAFNPFLKDRPPAPAAIIAVSQNLMGHMPPNG
;
A
#
# COMPACT_ATOMS: atom_id res chain seq x y z
N MET A 1 2.95 28.15 -2.15
CA MET A 1 2.60 26.88 -2.81
C MET A 1 1.27 27.06 -3.51
N THR A 2 1.24 26.91 -4.84
CA THR A 2 0.01 26.98 -5.64
C THR A 2 -0.70 25.62 -5.65
N GLY A 3 -2.02 25.58 -5.87
CA GLY A 3 -2.77 24.31 -5.90
C GLY A 3 -2.24 23.29 -6.92
N THR A 4 -1.63 23.77 -8.02
CA THR A 4 -1.01 22.95 -9.06
C THR A 4 0.25 22.22 -8.56
N GLU A 5 1.10 22.89 -7.79
CA GLU A 5 2.30 22.29 -7.19
C GLU A 5 1.91 21.19 -6.21
N TRP A 6 0.84 21.41 -5.44
CA TRP A 6 0.32 20.42 -4.48
C TRP A 6 -0.17 19.15 -5.18
N VAL A 7 -0.96 19.27 -6.25
CA VAL A 7 -1.43 18.12 -7.04
C VAL A 7 -0.27 17.35 -7.66
N MET A 8 0.74 18.05 -8.20
CA MET A 8 1.93 17.39 -8.77
C MET A 8 2.79 16.67 -7.72
N ILE A 9 2.89 17.21 -6.50
CA ILE A 9 3.57 16.54 -5.40
C ILE A 9 2.81 15.26 -5.03
N TRP A 10 1.49 15.32 -4.89
CA TRP A 10 0.67 14.14 -4.61
C TRP A 10 0.77 13.07 -5.69
N GLU A 11 0.70 13.44 -6.98
CA GLU A 11 0.88 12.52 -8.10
C GLU A 11 2.22 11.79 -8.06
N ARG A 12 3.30 12.47 -7.63
CA ARG A 12 4.64 11.89 -7.56
C ARG A 12 4.87 11.07 -6.29
N ILE A 13 4.14 11.35 -5.21
CA ILE A 13 4.22 10.60 -3.94
C ILE A 13 3.41 9.30 -3.99
N LEU A 14 2.25 9.28 -4.66
CA LEU A 14 1.37 8.10 -4.71
C LEU A 14 2.09 6.80 -5.14
N PRO A 15 2.93 6.79 -6.18
CA PRO A 15 3.70 5.61 -6.56
C PRO A 15 4.68 5.15 -5.48
N ALA A 16 5.23 6.06 -4.68
CA ALA A 16 6.15 5.72 -3.60
C ALA A 16 5.45 5.07 -2.40
N LEU A 17 4.14 5.29 -2.22
CA LEU A 17 3.36 4.65 -1.16
C LEU A 17 2.90 3.23 -1.53
N ALA A 18 2.85 2.89 -2.82
CA ALA A 18 2.35 1.61 -3.27
C ALA A 18 3.08 0.38 -2.68
N PRO A 19 4.42 0.35 -2.53
CA PRO A 19 5.13 -0.75 -1.87
C PRO A 19 4.71 -0.97 -0.42
N ILE A 20 4.32 0.09 0.29
CA ILE A 20 3.86 0.00 1.69
C ILE A 20 2.52 -0.74 1.73
N VAL A 21 1.57 -0.34 0.88
CA VAL A 21 0.24 -0.96 0.79
C VAL A 21 0.37 -2.43 0.40
N VAL A 22 1.16 -2.72 -0.64
CA VAL A 22 1.42 -4.09 -1.10
C VAL A 22 2.01 -4.95 0.01
N SER A 23 3.02 -4.46 0.72
CA SER A 23 3.69 -5.23 1.77
C SER A 23 2.76 -5.47 2.97
N ALA A 24 1.97 -4.46 3.36
CA ALA A 24 0.95 -4.62 4.40
C ALA A 24 -0.11 -5.66 3.99
N SER A 25 -0.57 -5.65 2.75
CA SER A 25 -1.51 -6.64 2.23
C SER A 25 -0.92 -8.05 2.20
N LEU A 26 0.35 -8.21 1.80
CA LEU A 26 1.04 -9.51 1.81
C LEU A 26 1.20 -10.07 3.22
N ILE A 27 1.59 -9.23 4.20
CA ILE A 27 1.69 -9.64 5.61
C ILE A 27 0.30 -10.05 6.13
N ALA A 28 -0.74 -9.29 5.81
CA ALA A 28 -2.10 -9.60 6.22
C ALA A 28 -2.60 -10.94 5.66
N VAL A 29 -2.32 -11.22 4.38
CA VAL A 29 -2.68 -12.49 3.72
C VAL A 29 -1.88 -13.67 4.28
N ALA A 30 -0.57 -13.51 4.49
CA ALA A 30 0.25 -14.53 5.14
C ALA A 30 -0.21 -14.79 6.59
N GLY A 31 -0.66 -13.75 7.30
CA GLY A 31 -1.30 -13.83 8.61
C GLY A 31 -2.62 -14.58 8.58
N GLN A 32 -3.46 -14.29 7.59
CA GLN A 32 -4.72 -14.98 7.36
C GLN A 32 -4.51 -16.49 7.16
N TRP A 33 -3.44 -16.86 6.45
CA TRP A 33 -3.08 -18.26 6.19
C TRP A 33 -2.43 -18.95 7.41
N GLY A 34 -2.13 -18.20 8.47
CA GLY A 34 -1.43 -18.74 9.64
C GLY A 34 0.04 -19.09 9.36
N LEU A 35 0.62 -18.57 8.27
CA LEU A 35 2.02 -18.86 7.89
C LEU A 35 3.00 -18.49 9.00
N PHE A 36 2.72 -17.40 9.71
CA PHE A 36 3.53 -16.94 10.84
C PHE A 36 3.36 -17.76 12.12
N ALA A 37 2.28 -18.54 12.26
CA ALA A 37 2.09 -19.40 13.43
C ALA A 37 3.05 -20.60 13.45
N LEU A 38 3.62 -20.96 12.30
CA LEU A 38 4.59 -22.05 12.17
C LEU A 38 6.03 -21.60 12.46
N LEU A 39 6.28 -20.28 12.55
CA LEU A 39 7.60 -19.72 12.69
C LEU A 39 7.96 -19.50 14.16
N VAL A 40 9.22 -19.79 14.52
CA VAL A 40 9.76 -19.33 15.80
C VAL A 40 9.84 -17.79 15.81
N PRO A 41 9.69 -17.12 16.98
CA PRO A 41 9.61 -15.66 17.06
C PRO A 41 10.75 -14.92 16.35
N LEU A 42 11.97 -15.48 16.41
CA LEU A 42 13.14 -14.90 15.75
C LEU A 42 13.05 -14.96 14.22
N ALA A 43 12.51 -16.06 13.68
CA ALA A 43 12.30 -16.22 12.25
C ALA A 43 11.16 -15.31 11.75
N HIS A 44 10.08 -15.18 12.53
CA HIS A 44 9.01 -14.22 12.23
C HIS A 44 9.54 -12.78 12.22
N ALA A 45 10.30 -12.38 13.23
CA ALA A 45 10.94 -11.07 13.28
C ALA A 45 11.89 -10.85 12.09
N GLY A 46 12.67 -11.87 11.71
CA GLY A 46 13.56 -11.82 10.54
C GLY A 46 12.80 -11.62 9.23
N VAL A 47 11.69 -12.33 9.02
CA VAL A 47 10.85 -12.17 7.82
C VAL A 47 10.23 -10.77 7.77
N LEU A 48 9.69 -10.27 8.88
CA LEU A 48 9.14 -8.91 8.95
C LEU A 48 10.22 -7.85 8.69
N ALA A 49 11.40 -7.99 9.29
CA ALA A 49 12.52 -7.10 9.04
C ALA A 49 12.93 -7.11 7.56
N GLY A 50 12.97 -8.28 6.92
CA GLY A 50 13.24 -8.42 5.49
C GLY A 50 12.21 -7.67 4.62
N ILE A 51 10.92 -7.85 4.91
CA ILE A 51 9.84 -7.15 4.19
C ILE A 51 9.95 -5.63 4.38
N VAL A 52 10.24 -5.16 5.60
CA VAL A 52 10.44 -3.73 5.89
C VAL A 52 11.64 -3.20 5.12
N ILE A 53 12.78 -3.89 5.12
CA ILE A 53 13.98 -3.47 4.38
C ILE A 53 13.67 -3.37 2.88
N VAL A 54 13.04 -4.38 2.29
CA VAL A 54 12.64 -4.35 0.88
C VAL A 54 11.70 -3.17 0.62
N THR A 55 10.69 -2.97 1.47
CA THR A 55 9.77 -1.83 1.35
C THR A 55 10.51 -0.50 1.37
N VAL A 56 11.40 -0.29 2.34
CA VAL A 56 12.21 0.92 2.48
C VAL A 56 13.12 1.13 1.28
N VAL A 57 13.74 0.08 0.74
CA VAL A 57 14.56 0.17 -0.47
C VAL A 57 13.72 0.59 -1.68
N PHE A 58 12.54 0.00 -1.89
CA PHE A 58 11.67 0.36 -3.01
C PHE A 58 11.10 1.79 -2.88
N VAL A 59 10.68 2.18 -1.67
CA VAL A 59 10.25 3.54 -1.35
C VAL A 59 11.40 4.51 -1.59
N GLY A 60 12.59 4.21 -1.04
CA GLY A 60 13.80 5.01 -1.17
C GLY A 60 14.23 5.19 -2.63
N ARG A 61 14.21 4.12 -3.44
CA ARG A 61 14.48 4.22 -4.89
C ARG A 61 13.43 5.08 -5.62
N GLY A 62 12.15 4.94 -5.27
CA GLY A 62 11.08 5.78 -5.81
C GLY A 62 11.25 7.26 -5.46
N LEU A 63 11.67 7.54 -4.23
CA LEU A 63 11.93 8.90 -3.75
C LEU A 63 13.27 9.46 -4.25
N MET A 64 14.32 8.66 -4.47
CA MET A 64 15.58 9.14 -5.06
C MET A 64 15.41 9.49 -6.54
N GLY A 65 14.45 8.88 -7.24
CA GLY A 65 14.01 9.31 -8.57
C GLY A 65 13.21 10.63 -8.57
N PHE A 66 12.90 11.19 -7.40
CA PHE A 66 12.14 12.43 -7.26
C PHE A 66 12.99 13.64 -7.68
N LYS A 67 12.94 13.95 -8.97
CA LYS A 67 13.31 15.29 -9.46
C LYS A 67 12.16 16.24 -9.09
N ARG A 68 12.42 17.41 -8.53
CA ARG A 68 11.36 18.44 -8.38
C ARG A 68 10.89 18.86 -9.79
N PRO A 69 9.58 19.03 -10.04
CA PRO A 69 9.11 19.44 -11.36
C PRO A 69 9.74 20.79 -11.69
N THR A 70 10.41 20.86 -12.84
CA THR A 70 11.11 22.09 -13.23
C THR A 70 10.09 23.12 -13.69
N PHE A 71 10.46 24.40 -13.60
CA PHE A 71 9.57 25.49 -13.99
C PHE A 71 9.05 25.35 -15.43
N GLN A 72 9.88 24.82 -16.34
CA GLN A 72 9.51 24.56 -17.73
C GLN A 72 8.43 23.48 -17.85
N GLU A 73 8.55 22.38 -17.09
CA GLU A 73 7.53 21.31 -17.06
C GLU A 73 6.18 21.82 -16.53
N ILE A 74 6.21 22.69 -15.52
CA ILE A 74 5.00 23.29 -14.94
C ILE A 74 4.28 24.18 -15.96
N ILE A 75 5.01 25.08 -16.63
CA ILE A 75 4.43 25.97 -17.66
C ILE A 75 3.98 25.17 -18.88
N ALA A 76 4.74 24.15 -19.31
CA ALA A 76 4.36 23.28 -20.41
C ALA A 76 3.07 22.50 -20.12
N ARG A 77 2.91 21.97 -18.90
CA ARG A 77 1.68 21.31 -18.49
C ARG A 77 0.50 22.28 -18.42
N LEU A 78 0.71 23.45 -17.86
CA LEU A 78 -0.34 24.48 -17.74
C LEU A 78 -0.79 25.00 -19.12
N ALA A 79 0.15 25.10 -20.08
CA ALA A 79 -0.12 25.43 -21.47
C ALA A 79 -0.94 24.33 -22.16
N LEU A 80 -0.52 23.06 -22.02
CA LEU A 80 -1.24 21.90 -22.54
C LEU A 80 -2.67 21.81 -21.98
N ASP A 81 -2.83 21.97 -20.67
CA ASP A 81 -4.12 21.83 -19.97
C ASP A 81 -5.13 22.93 -20.34
N ASN A 82 -4.64 24.09 -20.81
CA ASN A 82 -5.47 25.23 -21.20
C ASN A 82 -5.51 25.46 -22.72
N GLY A 83 -4.87 24.61 -23.52
CA GLY A 83 -4.81 24.73 -24.98
C GLY A 83 -4.02 25.95 -25.47
N TYR A 84 -3.11 26.48 -24.65
CA TYR A 84 -2.24 27.60 -25.02
C TYR A 84 -0.87 27.12 -25.44
N GLU A 85 -0.16 27.92 -26.23
CA GLU A 85 1.26 27.70 -26.48
C GLU A 85 2.11 28.07 -25.26
N TYR A 86 3.24 27.37 -25.08
CA TYR A 86 4.15 27.56 -23.95
C TYR A 86 4.56 29.03 -23.74
N HIS A 87 4.91 29.73 -24.83
CA HIS A 87 5.36 31.11 -24.78
C HIS A 87 4.26 32.09 -24.34
N LYS A 88 2.99 31.80 -24.67
CA LYS A 88 1.83 32.59 -24.23
C LYS A 88 1.66 32.50 -22.72
N VAL A 89 1.74 31.30 -22.15
CA VAL A 89 1.62 31.09 -20.70
C VAL A 89 2.79 31.72 -19.94
N LEU A 90 3.99 31.68 -20.51
CA LEU A 90 5.16 32.36 -19.94
C LEU A 90 4.95 33.89 -19.92
N GLY A 91 4.41 34.47 -20.99
CA GLY A 91 4.08 35.91 -21.05
C GLY A 91 3.01 36.34 -20.05
N MET A 92 2.03 35.46 -19.74
CA MET A 92 0.97 35.73 -18.76
C MET A 92 1.48 35.90 -17.32
N ARG A 93 2.74 35.52 -17.03
CA ARG A 93 3.41 35.79 -15.74
C ARG A 93 3.54 37.27 -15.44
N HIS A 94 3.69 38.10 -16.46
CA HIS A 94 3.94 39.53 -16.28
C HIS A 94 2.64 40.35 -16.21
N LEU A 95 1.49 39.69 -16.35
CA LEU A 95 0.19 40.35 -16.22
C LEU A 95 -0.11 40.62 -14.74
N LYS A 96 -0.49 41.86 -14.41
CA LYS A 96 -0.97 42.23 -13.06
C LYS A 96 -2.24 41.48 -12.65
N VAL A 97 -3.03 41.04 -13.63
CA VAL A 97 -4.25 40.26 -13.43
C VAL A 97 -4.10 38.95 -14.20
N HIS A 98 -3.94 37.85 -13.48
CA HIS A 98 -3.78 36.53 -14.10
C HIS A 98 -5.15 35.95 -14.46
N PRO A 99 -5.37 35.50 -15.72
CA PRO A 99 -6.53 34.69 -16.05
C PRO A 99 -6.50 33.38 -15.24
N LYS A 100 -7.68 32.89 -14.81
CA LYS A 100 -7.78 31.63 -14.06
C LYS A 100 -7.39 30.45 -14.98
N LEU A 101 -6.13 30.01 -14.90
CA LEU A 101 -5.65 28.83 -15.60
C LEU A 101 -6.20 27.58 -14.92
N LYS A 102 -6.84 26.70 -15.68
CA LYS A 102 -7.38 25.44 -15.20
C LYS A 102 -6.24 24.42 -15.11
N VAL A 103 -6.14 23.76 -13.97
CA VAL A 103 -5.27 22.60 -13.82
C VAL A 103 -6.10 21.39 -14.21
N ALA A 104 -5.68 20.66 -15.25
CA ALA A 104 -6.41 19.45 -15.64
C ALA A 104 -6.28 18.37 -14.57
N LYS A 105 -7.15 17.36 -14.65
CA LYS A 105 -7.14 16.21 -13.75
C LYS A 105 -5.77 15.52 -13.75
N PRO A 106 -5.42 14.86 -12.64
CA PRO A 106 -4.14 14.20 -12.54
C PRO A 106 -3.93 13.20 -13.67
N LYS A 107 -2.85 13.40 -14.46
CA LYS A 107 -2.51 12.51 -15.59
C LYS A 107 -1.67 11.37 -15.05
N ALA A 108 -2.19 10.16 -15.19
CA ALA A 108 -1.55 8.94 -14.70
C ALA A 108 -0.27 8.63 -15.49
N GLY A 109 0.86 9.22 -15.10
CA GLY A 109 2.21 8.71 -15.42
C GLY A 109 2.51 7.37 -14.73
N LEU A 110 1.52 6.75 -14.08
CA LEU A 110 1.59 5.51 -13.32
C LEU A 110 2.09 4.31 -14.14
N ALA A 111 1.75 4.22 -15.42
CA ALA A 111 2.16 3.10 -16.26
C ALA A 111 3.61 3.20 -16.75
N GLN A 112 4.14 4.42 -16.90
CA GLN A 112 5.46 4.65 -17.50
C GLN A 112 6.61 4.54 -16.49
N GLY A 113 6.30 4.68 -15.19
CA GLY A 113 7.26 4.56 -14.10
C GLY A 113 7.35 3.19 -13.43
N ASP A 114 6.54 2.21 -13.84
CA ASP A 114 6.48 0.88 -13.21
C ASP A 114 6.67 -0.27 -14.24
N PRO A 115 7.87 -0.38 -14.86
CA PRO A 115 8.15 -1.36 -15.92
C PRO A 115 8.02 -2.82 -15.48
N MET A 116 7.92 -3.11 -14.18
CA MET A 116 7.82 -4.48 -13.67
C MET A 116 6.37 -4.95 -13.45
N ALA A 117 5.35 -4.08 -13.55
CA ALA A 117 3.93 -4.36 -13.24
C ALA A 117 3.68 -5.06 -11.88
N LEU A 118 4.70 -5.14 -11.03
CA LEU A 118 4.78 -6.04 -9.88
C LEU A 118 3.79 -5.64 -8.79
N ARG A 119 3.44 -4.34 -8.76
CA ARG A 119 2.43 -3.78 -7.85
C ARG A 119 1.04 -4.33 -8.10
N PHE A 120 0.64 -4.45 -9.36
CA PHE A 120 -0.66 -5.00 -9.73
C PHE A 120 -0.71 -6.51 -9.48
N VAL A 121 0.37 -7.21 -9.77
CA VAL A 121 0.48 -8.66 -9.48
C VAL A 121 0.37 -8.92 -7.98
N ALA A 122 1.04 -8.12 -7.15
CA ALA A 122 0.97 -8.30 -5.70
C ALA A 122 -0.40 -7.89 -5.12
N ALA A 123 -1.03 -6.83 -5.65
CA ALA A 123 -2.40 -6.48 -5.27
C ALA A 123 -3.40 -7.58 -5.67
N LEU A 124 -3.26 -8.14 -6.87
CA LEU A 124 -4.09 -9.26 -7.34
C LEU A 124 -3.88 -10.49 -6.46
N ALA A 125 -2.63 -10.83 -6.13
CA ALA A 125 -2.31 -11.92 -5.22
C ALA A 125 -2.92 -11.71 -3.83
N ALA A 126 -2.94 -10.48 -3.33
CA ALA A 126 -3.57 -10.17 -2.05
C ALA A 126 -5.10 -10.36 -2.07
N VAL A 127 -5.75 -9.87 -3.12
CA VAL A 127 -7.20 -10.06 -3.32
C VAL A 127 -7.55 -11.54 -3.45
N LEU A 128 -6.80 -12.27 -4.28
CA LEU A 128 -7.00 -13.71 -4.46
C LEU A 128 -6.75 -14.49 -3.16
N GLY A 129 -5.68 -14.16 -2.43
CA GLY A 129 -5.36 -14.80 -1.15
C GLY A 129 -6.42 -14.56 -0.06
N PHE A 130 -7.06 -13.39 -0.08
CA PHE A 130 -8.19 -13.09 0.80
C PHE A 130 -9.45 -13.89 0.42
N LEU A 131 -9.76 -13.97 -0.88
CA LEU A 131 -10.96 -14.66 -1.39
C LEU A 131 -10.93 -16.18 -1.18
N ILE A 132 -9.74 -16.81 -1.17
CA ILE A 132 -9.60 -18.28 -1.03
C ILE A 132 -9.98 -18.77 0.38
N ILE A 133 -9.67 -18.03 1.44
CA ILE A 133 -9.88 -18.47 2.83
C ILE A 133 -11.17 -17.91 3.46
N GLY A 134 -11.74 -16.84 2.90
CA GLY A 134 -12.92 -16.19 3.46
C GLY A 134 -12.62 -15.24 4.62
N PRO A 135 -13.65 -14.64 5.25
CA PRO A 135 -13.47 -13.60 6.27
C PRO A 135 -12.87 -14.17 7.56
N VAL A 136 -11.75 -13.60 7.98
CA VAL A 136 -10.98 -14.04 9.15
C VAL A 136 -10.98 -12.96 10.23
N SER A 137 -10.87 -13.35 11.50
CA SER A 137 -10.88 -12.39 12.62
C SER A 137 -9.75 -11.37 12.51
N ILE A 138 -10.05 -10.10 12.80
CA ILE A 138 -9.06 -8.99 12.81
C ILE A 138 -7.86 -9.34 13.70
N ASN A 139 -8.11 -10.03 14.81
CA ASN A 139 -7.09 -10.47 15.76
C ASN A 139 -6.09 -11.49 15.19
N GLN A 140 -6.48 -12.27 14.18
CA GLN A 140 -5.57 -13.20 13.49
C GLN A 140 -4.69 -12.46 12.49
N VAL A 141 -5.25 -11.45 11.81
CA VAL A 141 -4.50 -10.61 10.89
C VAL A 141 -3.50 -9.72 11.65
N SER A 142 -3.91 -9.13 12.78
CA SER A 142 -3.04 -8.28 13.59
C SER A 142 -1.89 -9.04 14.24
N ALA A 143 -2.09 -10.32 14.60
CA ALA A 143 -1.04 -11.19 15.13
C ALA A 143 0.14 -11.36 14.15
N ALA A 144 -0.10 -11.28 12.84
CA ALA A 144 0.96 -11.36 11.83
C ALA A 144 1.96 -10.20 11.89
N PHE A 145 1.55 -9.05 12.44
CA PHE A 145 2.40 -7.88 12.60
C PHE A 145 3.16 -7.87 13.94
N ASN A 146 2.87 -8.81 14.84
CA ASN A 146 3.51 -8.89 16.14
C ASN A 146 4.26 -10.22 16.31
N PRO A 147 5.59 -10.22 16.13
CA PRO A 147 6.38 -11.45 16.20
C PRO A 147 6.54 -12.03 17.61
N PHE A 148 6.11 -11.32 18.65
CA PHE A 148 6.29 -11.73 20.05
C PHE A 148 5.00 -12.21 20.73
N LEU A 149 3.84 -12.11 20.07
CA LEU A 149 2.58 -12.67 20.56
C LEU A 149 2.53 -14.18 20.26
N LYS A 150 3.03 -15.00 21.20
CA LYS A 150 3.09 -16.47 21.03
C LYS A 150 1.77 -17.20 21.35
N ASP A 151 0.77 -16.52 21.89
CA ASP A 151 -0.39 -17.19 22.48
C ASP A 151 -1.64 -17.06 21.62
N ARG A 152 -1.73 -17.89 20.59
CA ARG A 152 -3.04 -18.33 20.08
C ARG A 152 -2.99 -19.79 19.68
N PRO A 153 -3.92 -20.63 20.20
CA PRO A 153 -4.07 -21.97 19.67
C PRO A 153 -4.34 -21.87 18.16
N PRO A 154 -3.71 -22.73 17.33
CA PRO A 154 -4.02 -22.78 15.90
C PRO A 154 -5.54 -22.96 15.74
N ALA A 155 -6.15 -22.30 14.76
CA ALA A 155 -7.60 -22.35 14.50
C ALA A 155 -8.27 -23.74 14.70
N PRO A 156 -7.67 -24.90 14.31
CA PRO A 156 -8.24 -26.21 14.62
C PRO A 156 -8.33 -26.52 16.13
N ALA A 157 -7.37 -26.08 16.94
CA ALA A 157 -7.33 -26.35 18.38
C ALA A 157 -8.39 -25.56 19.17
N ALA A 158 -8.80 -24.37 18.71
CA ALA A 158 -9.88 -23.62 19.34
C ALA A 158 -11.25 -24.29 19.15
N ILE A 159 -11.50 -24.85 17.96
CA ILE A 159 -12.72 -25.61 17.67
C ILE A 159 -12.74 -26.92 18.46
N ILE A 160 -11.61 -27.64 18.54
CA ILE A 160 -11.47 -28.87 19.34
C ILE A 160 -11.65 -28.56 20.83
N ALA A 161 -11.08 -27.47 21.35
CA ALA A 161 -11.21 -27.08 22.75
C ALA A 161 -12.65 -26.72 23.12
N VAL A 162 -13.38 -26.02 22.25
CA VAL A 162 -14.82 -25.74 22.45
C VAL A 162 -15.64 -27.02 22.44
N SER A 163 -15.36 -27.95 21.51
CA SER A 163 -16.03 -29.26 21.46
C SER A 163 -15.76 -30.12 22.70
N GLN A 164 -14.52 -30.14 23.22
CA GLN A 164 -14.18 -30.85 24.45
C GLN A 164 -14.87 -30.25 25.69
N ASN A 165 -14.99 -28.93 25.76
CA ASN A 165 -15.66 -28.26 26.87
C ASN A 165 -17.18 -28.54 26.90
N LEU A 166 -17.79 -28.67 25.72
CA LEU A 166 -19.20 -29.08 25.57
C LEU A 166 -19.43 -30.56 25.94
N MET A 167 -18.45 -31.44 25.68
CA MET A 167 -18.53 -32.85 26.09
C MET A 167 -18.33 -33.06 27.60
N GLY A 168 -17.59 -32.18 28.28
CA GLY A 168 -17.40 -32.24 29.74
C GLY A 168 -18.61 -31.79 30.57
N HIS A 169 -19.65 -31.24 29.95
CA HIS A 169 -20.87 -30.74 30.61
C HIS A 169 -22.11 -31.64 30.40
N MET A 170 -21.99 -32.83 29.79
CA MET A 170 -23.08 -33.81 29.87
C MET A 170 -23.11 -34.40 31.28
N PRO A 171 -24.22 -34.28 32.04
CA PRO A 171 -24.36 -34.99 33.29
C PRO A 171 -24.26 -36.50 33.02
N PRO A 172 -23.66 -37.29 33.93
CA PRO A 172 -23.65 -38.73 33.79
C PRO A 172 -25.11 -39.19 33.78
N ASN A 173 -25.52 -39.81 32.67
CA ASN A 173 -26.84 -40.42 32.55
C ASN A 173 -26.99 -41.47 33.67
N GLY A 174 -27.78 -41.13 34.68
CA GLY A 174 -28.38 -42.05 35.65
C GLY A 174 -29.79 -42.39 35.22
#